data_AF-A0A353TBS1-F1
#
_entry.id   AF-A0A353TBS1-F1
#
_cell.length_a   1.000
_cell.length_b   1.000
_cell.length_c   1.000
_cell.angle_alpha   90.00
_cell.angle_beta   90.00
_cell.angle_gamma   90.00
#
_symmetry.space_group_name_H-M   'P 1'
#
loop_
_entity.id
_entity.type
_entity.pdbx_description
1 polymer ?
#
loop_
_entity_poly.entity_id
_entity_poly.type
_entity_poly.pdbx_seq_one_letter_code
_entity_poly.pdbx_strand_id
1 'polypeptide(L)' 'YIVTGVYQVRNVADDMIALLHSEGFSAASVIDRPNRIDVYALSFSTREEAEQNLKQLKKDFPNHRDAWVLKR' A
#
# COMPACT_ATOMS: atom_id res chain seq x y z
N TYR A 1 -6.25 5.02 2.27
CA TYR A 1 -5.29 3.91 2.10
C TYR A 1 -4.01 4.45 1.52
N ILE A 2 -2.84 3.97 1.98
CA ILE A 2 -1.56 4.20 1.30
C ILE A 2 -1.31 3.00 0.39
N VAL A 3 -1.53 3.18 -0.90
CA VAL A 3 -1.33 2.16 -1.94
C VAL A 3 0.13 2.16 -2.36
N THR A 4 0.76 1.00 -2.40
CA THR A 4 2.17 0.82 -2.80
C THR A 4 2.31 0.20 -4.18
N GLY A 5 1.26 -0.44 -4.70
CA GLY A 5 1.27 -1.04 -6.03
C GLY A 5 -0.12 -1.38 -6.56
N VAL A 6 -0.20 -1.56 -7.87
CA VAL A 6 -1.42 -2.00 -8.57
C VAL A 6 -1.03 -3.16 -9.48
N TYR A 7 -1.76 -4.26 -9.36
CA TYR A 7 -1.45 -5.52 -10.02
C TYR A 7 -2.66 -6.06 -10.78
N GLN A 8 -2.42 -6.84 -11.83
CA GLN A 8 -3.48 -7.57 -12.54
C GLN A 8 -3.51 -9.06 -12.18
N VAL A 9 -2.41 -9.59 -11.62
CA VAL A 9 -2.24 -11.01 -11.31
C VAL A 9 -2.18 -11.18 -9.79
N ARG A 10 -3.02 -12.06 -9.25
CA ARG A 10 -3.17 -12.24 -7.80
C ARG A 10 -1.88 -12.66 -7.11
N ASN A 11 -1.15 -13.62 -7.68
CA ASN A 11 0.11 -14.10 -7.10
C ASN A 11 1.14 -12.98 -6.91
N VAL A 12 1.23 -12.04 -7.87
CA VAL A 12 2.16 -10.91 -7.77
C VAL A 12 1.72 -9.92 -6.67
N ALA A 13 0.40 -9.73 -6.50
CA ALA A 13 -0.12 -8.93 -5.39
C ALA A 13 0.18 -9.60 -4.04
N ASP A 14 0.02 -10.92 -3.94
CA ASP A 14 0.29 -11.68 -2.72
C ASP A 14 1.80 -11.66 -2.36
N ASP A 15 2.70 -11.73 -3.35
CA ASP A 15 4.14 -11.57 -3.15
C ASP A 15 4.48 -10.17 -2.59
N MET A 16 3.81 -9.12 -3.09
CA MET A 16 3.97 -7.76 -2.55
C MET A 16 3.43 -7.65 -1.12
N ILE A 17 2.34 -8.34 -0.77
CA ILE A 17 1.85 -8.40 0.62
C ILE A 17 2.89 -9.06 1.53
N ALA A 18 3.47 -10.18 1.11
CA ALA A 18 4.50 -10.87 1.88
C ALA A 18 5.73 -9.96 2.10
N LEU A 19 6.16 -9.23 1.07
CA LEU A 19 7.23 -8.23 1.18
C LEU A 19 6.87 -7.16 2.22
N LEU A 20 5.70 -6.54 2.11
CA LEU A 20 5.25 -5.50 3.04
C LEU A 20 5.15 -6.02 4.48
N HIS A 21 4.70 -7.26 4.69
CA HIS A 21 4.70 -7.90 6.00
C HIS A 21 6.12 -8.08 6.54
N SER A 22 7.07 -8.49 5.71
CA SER A 22 8.49 -8.62 6.09
C SER A 22 9.14 -7.27 6.42
N GLU A 23 8.66 -6.17 5.84
CA GLU A 23 9.07 -4.80 6.12
C GLU A 23 8.37 -4.19 7.35
N GLY A 24 7.45 -4.92 7.99
CA GLY A 24 6.78 -4.52 9.22
C GLY A 24 5.37 -3.95 9.04
N PHE A 25 4.85 -3.87 7.81
CA PHE A 25 3.48 -3.42 7.53
C PHE A 25 2.47 -4.55 7.77
N SER A 26 2.28 -4.96 9.03
CA SER A 26 1.36 -6.06 9.41
C SER A 26 -0.10 -5.85 8.97
N ALA A 27 -0.52 -4.59 8.75
CA ALA A 27 -1.83 -4.25 8.24
C ALA A 27 -1.95 -4.27 6.71
N ALA A 28 -0.88 -4.62 5.99
CA ALA A 28 -0.89 -4.63 4.53
C ALA A 28 -1.89 -5.66 4.00
N SER A 29 -2.68 -5.26 3.01
CA SER A 29 -3.70 -6.09 2.37
C SER A 29 -4.08 -5.51 1.01
N VAL A 30 -5.10 -6.08 0.38
CA VAL A 30 -5.53 -5.76 -0.98
C VAL A 30 -6.91 -5.14 -1.02
N ILE A 31 -7.15 -4.36 -2.08
CA ILE A 31 -8.47 -3.93 -2.51
C ILE A 31 -8.71 -4.54 -3.88
N ASP A 32 -9.53 -5.58 -3.94
CA ASP A 32 -9.94 -6.20 -5.19
C ASP A 32 -10.88 -5.27 -5.98
N ARG A 33 -10.57 -5.08 -7.26
CA ARG A 33 -11.39 -4.36 -8.24
C ARG A 33 -11.58 -5.24 -9.49
N PRO A 34 -12.59 -4.98 -10.32
CA PRO A 34 -12.88 -5.84 -11.48
C PRO A 34 -11.70 -6.12 -12.42
N ASN A 35 -10.78 -5.15 -12.60
CA ASN A 35 -9.69 -5.24 -13.58
C ASN A 35 -8.29 -5.17 -12.96
N ARG A 36 -8.19 -5.04 -11.62
CA ARG A 36 -6.92 -4.84 -10.93
C ARG A 36 -7.06 -5.07 -9.42
N ILE A 37 -5.92 -5.22 -8.78
CA ILE A 37 -5.77 -5.41 -7.34
C ILE A 37 -4.88 -4.28 -6.85
N ASP A 38 -5.43 -3.39 -6.03
CA ASP A 38 -4.64 -2.31 -5.40
C ASP A 38 -4.06 -2.88 -4.09
N VAL A 39 -2.73 -2.91 -3.93
CA VAL A 39 -2.06 -3.34 -2.69
C VAL A 39 -1.78 -2.11 -1.83
N TYR A 40 -2.20 -2.15 -0.57
CA TYR A 40 -1.94 -1.06 0.38
C TYR A 40 -1.15 -1.55 1.59
N ALA A 41 -0.28 -0.67 2.10
CA ALA A 41 0.53 -0.94 3.29
C ALA A 41 -0.21 -0.53 4.58
N LEU A 42 -0.95 0.57 4.53
CA LEU A 42 -1.63 1.17 5.68
C LEU A 42 -2.99 1.77 5.29
N SER A 43 -3.92 1.81 6.24
CA SER A 43 -5.23 2.45 6.12
C SER A 43 -5.47 3.40 7.27
N PHE A 44 -6.12 4.53 6.99
CA PHE A 44 -6.36 5.60 7.96
C PHE A 44 -7.78 6.12 7.81
N SER A 45 -8.31 6.68 8.90
CA SER A 45 -9.67 7.22 8.96
C SER A 45 -9.77 8.63 8.37
N THR A 46 -8.65 9.36 8.33
CA THR A 46 -8.59 10.73 7.79
C THR A 46 -7.57 10.84 6.66
N ARG A 47 -7.76 11.84 5.80
CA ARG A 47 -6.84 12.08 4.68
C ARG A 47 -5.52 12.66 5.19
N GLU A 48 -5.60 13.53 6.18
CA GLU A 48 -4.49 14.25 6.78
C GLU A 48 -3.50 13.26 7.41
N GLU A 49 -4.01 12.28 8.15
CA GLU A 49 -3.20 11.21 8.74
C GLU A 49 -2.54 10.34 7.66
N ALA A 50 -3.26 10.00 6.59
CA ALA A 50 -2.70 9.24 5.48
C ALA A 50 -1.57 10.00 4.76
N GLU A 51 -1.72 11.30 4.55
CA GLU A 51 -0.71 12.13 3.89
C GLU A 51 0.56 12.32 4.74
N GLN A 52 0.40 12.48 6.06
CA GLN A 52 1.55 12.55 6.98
C GLN A 52 2.33 11.23 6.99
N ASN A 53 1.62 10.10 7.12
CA ASN A 53 2.26 8.78 7.10
C ASN A 53 2.87 8.45 5.72
N LEU A 54 2.28 8.91 4.62
CA LEU A 54 2.86 8.72 3.29
C LEU A 54 4.23 9.39 3.17
N LYS A 55 4.38 10.61 3.68
CA LYS A 55 5.68 11.31 3.67
C LYS A 55 6.75 10.54 4.43
N GLN A 56 6.38 10.00 5.59
CA GLN A 56 7.29 9.19 6.41
C GLN A 56 7.64 7.87 5.71
N LEU A 57 6.65 7.17 5.16
CA LEU A 57 6.86 5.92 4.43
C LEU A 57 7.82 6.08 3.26
N LYS A 58 7.68 7.13 2.43
CA LYS A 58 8.59 7.37 1.30
C LYS A 58 10.03 7.68 1.72
N LYS A 59 10.22 8.20 2.94
CA LYS A 59 11.53 8.50 3.51
C LYS A 59 12.20 7.21 4.01
N ASP A 60 11.45 6.40 4.74
CA ASP A 60 11.98 5.20 5.41
C ASP A 60 12.08 4.00 4.46
N PHE A 61 11.22 3.94 3.44
CA PHE A 61 11.15 2.86 2.46
C PHE A 61 11.29 3.42 1.04
N PRO A 62 12.52 3.68 0.55
CA PRO A 62 12.76 4.23 -0.78
C PRO A 62 12.20 3.38 -1.93
N ASN A 63 12.01 2.07 -1.71
CA ASN A 63 11.41 1.16 -2.70
C ASN A 63 9.91 1.42 -2.91
N HIS A 64 9.25 2.14 -2.00
CA HIS A 64 7.83 2.49 -2.06
C HIS A 64 7.61 3.98 -2.33
N ARG A 65 8.59 4.66 -2.97
CA ARG A 65 8.51 6.10 -3.30
C ARG A 65 7.32 6.47 -4.18
N ASP A 66 6.83 5.53 -4.98
CA ASP A 66 5.68 5.75 -5.85
C ASP A 66 4.35 5.61 -5.15
N ALA A 67 4.34 5.25 -3.86
CA ALA A 67 3.12 5.09 -3.08
C ALA A 67 2.25 6.37 -3.08
N TRP A 68 0.94 6.19 -2.98
CA TRP A 68 -0.02 7.30 -2.99
C TRP A 68 -1.21 7.06 -2.06
N VAL A 69 -1.87 8.15 -1.67
CA VAL A 69 -3.12 8.08 -0.93
C VAL A 69 -4.27 7.78 -1.89
N LEU A 70 -4.94 6.66 -1.67
CA LEU A 70 -6.21 6.33 -2.28
C LEU A 70 -7.36 6.62 -1.31
N LYS A 71 -8.29 7.48 -1.74
CA LYS A 71 -9.58 7.70 -1.08
C LYS A 71 -10.57 6.62 -1.55
N ARG A 72 -11.29 6.01 -0.61
CA ARG A 72 -12.38 5.08 -0.85
C ARG A 72 -13.67 5.67 -0.32
#